data_AF-A0A2A3AUQ3-F1
#
_entry.id   AF-A0A2A3AUQ3-F1
#
_cell.length_a   1.000
_cell.length_b   1.000
_cell.length_c   1.000
_cell.angle_alpha   90.00
_cell.angle_beta   90.00
_cell.angle_gamma   90.00
#
_symmetry.space_group_name_H-M   'P 1'
#
loop_
_entity.id
_entity.type
_entity.pdbx_description
1 polymer ?
#
loop_
_entity_poly.entity_id
_entity_poly.type
_entity_poly.pdbx_seq_one_letter_code
_entity_poly.pdbx_strand_id
1 'polypeptide(L)'
;MFSIGNLLARLMMAQPEAATMQSNSLQSDAKRIFISGTGRAGTTYLVQLLTKLGLDTGTWTDDEYCPNARAGLERHIFDLDAPRIVKSPFLCEQVDAVLAAGVAIDHVIIPIRRLEDAAASRILVEQANPGENVKGGLWETETAEGQVDVLRRKLTSLIEALVRHDIPMTLISFPRSATDASYLYRKLSPLIPNVEEAFFHRVFVEVAKPELIHDFSAANAIGSRELRDGKGTEPSILPGEFQ
;
A
#
# COMPACT_ATOMS: atom_id res chain seq x y z
N MET A 1 28.85 -30.56 -73.37
CA MET A 1 29.77 -29.77 -72.52
C MET A 1 29.00 -29.28 -71.32
N PHE A 2 29.58 -29.50 -70.13
CA PHE A 2 29.16 -29.13 -68.77
C PHE A 2 28.72 -27.64 -68.66
N SER A 3 27.83 -27.23 -67.75
CA SER A 3 28.18 -27.07 -66.33
C SER A 3 26.99 -27.10 -65.36
N ILE A 4 27.22 -27.82 -64.27
CA ILE A 4 26.57 -27.77 -62.96
C ILE A 4 26.95 -26.43 -62.28
N GLY A 5 26.05 -25.84 -61.50
CA GLY A 5 26.34 -24.64 -60.70
C GLY A 5 25.19 -24.19 -59.78
N ASN A 6 25.08 -24.84 -58.62
CA ASN A 6 24.43 -24.44 -57.36
C ASN A 6 22.90 -24.24 -57.36
N LEU A 7 22.08 -25.12 -56.77
CA LEU A 7 22.05 -25.66 -55.40
C LEU A 7 21.91 -24.58 -54.31
N LEU A 8 20.84 -24.72 -53.51
CA LEU A 8 20.54 -24.08 -52.22
C LEU A 8 20.08 -22.62 -52.23
N ALA A 9 18.78 -22.41 -52.44
CA ALA A 9 17.94 -21.55 -51.59
C ALA A 9 16.51 -21.51 -52.16
N ARG A 10 15.60 -22.34 -51.62
CA ARG A 10 14.11 -22.20 -51.67
C ARG A 10 13.34 -23.53 -51.51
N LEU A 11 13.99 -24.60 -51.06
CA LEU A 11 13.31 -25.54 -50.16
C LEU A 11 13.46 -25.01 -48.74
N MET A 12 12.39 -25.08 -47.95
CA MET A 12 12.18 -24.50 -46.61
C MET A 12 11.60 -23.08 -46.59
N MET A 13 10.30 -22.99 -46.88
CA MET A 13 9.44 -22.13 -46.07
C MET A 13 8.55 -23.03 -45.23
N ALA A 14 9.09 -23.35 -44.05
CA ALA A 14 8.37 -23.96 -42.97
C ALA A 14 7.20 -23.04 -42.59
N GLN A 15 6.01 -23.61 -42.50
CA GLN A 15 4.95 -23.03 -41.69
C GLN A 15 5.28 -23.25 -40.21
N PRO A 16 5.13 -22.22 -39.37
CA PRO A 16 4.67 -22.46 -38.01
C PRO A 16 3.59 -21.44 -37.63
N GLU A 17 2.33 -21.75 -37.93
CA GLU A 17 1.17 -20.96 -37.44
C GLU A 17 0.47 -21.60 -36.22
N ALA A 18 1.08 -22.62 -35.59
CA ALA A 18 0.48 -23.32 -34.44
C ALA A 18 1.09 -22.97 -33.07
N ALA A 19 2.25 -22.31 -33.02
CA ALA A 19 2.97 -22.07 -31.76
C ALA A 19 2.57 -20.77 -31.03
N THR A 20 1.93 -19.81 -31.73
CA THR A 20 1.69 -18.46 -31.19
C THR A 20 0.34 -18.29 -30.50
N MET A 21 -0.56 -19.29 -30.55
CA MET A 21 -1.87 -19.23 -29.88
C MET A 21 -1.90 -19.90 -28.50
N GLN A 22 -0.88 -20.66 -28.09
CA GLN A 22 -0.86 -21.30 -26.77
C GLN A 22 -0.23 -20.43 -25.67
N SER A 23 0.51 -19.38 -26.02
CA SER A 23 1.21 -18.53 -25.03
C SER A 23 0.34 -17.47 -24.35
N ASN A 24 -0.81 -17.09 -24.91
CA ASN A 24 -1.69 -16.07 -24.30
C ASN A 24 -2.64 -16.63 -23.23
N SER A 25 -2.80 -17.96 -23.14
CA SER A 25 -3.74 -18.59 -22.19
C SER A 25 -3.15 -18.81 -20.79
N LEU A 26 -1.83 -18.65 -20.62
CA LEU A 26 -1.16 -18.91 -19.33
C LEU A 26 -0.94 -17.65 -18.48
N GLN A 27 -1.05 -16.44 -19.06
CA GLN A 27 -0.84 -15.18 -18.33
C GLN A 27 -2.11 -14.63 -17.67
N SER A 28 -3.32 -14.91 -18.19
CA SER A 28 -4.57 -14.43 -17.62
C SER A 28 -4.94 -15.03 -16.26
N ASP A 29 -4.34 -16.18 -15.91
CA ASP A 29 -4.70 -16.95 -14.71
C ASP A 29 -3.73 -16.72 -13.53
N ALA A 30 -2.71 -15.87 -13.70
CA ALA A 30 -1.81 -15.50 -12.63
C ALA A 30 -2.58 -14.73 -11.55
N LYS A 31 -3.03 -15.45 -10.52
CA LYS A 31 -3.72 -14.83 -9.38
C LYS A 31 -2.82 -13.78 -8.75
N ARG A 32 -3.40 -12.74 -8.16
CA ARG A 32 -2.66 -11.62 -7.56
C ARG A 32 -2.96 -11.42 -6.09
N ILE A 33 -1.96 -11.00 -5.32
CA ILE A 33 -2.13 -10.51 -3.96
C ILE A 33 -2.24 -9.00 -4.04
N PHE A 34 -3.34 -8.44 -3.56
CA PHE A 34 -3.50 -6.99 -3.53
C PHE A 34 -3.20 -6.43 -2.14
N ILE A 35 -2.58 -5.25 -2.09
CA ILE A 35 -2.47 -4.41 -0.89
C ILE A 35 -3.40 -3.22 -1.11
N SER A 36 -4.50 -3.17 -0.36
CA SER A 36 -5.52 -2.12 -0.49
C SER A 36 -6.08 -1.68 0.86
N GLY A 37 -7.00 -0.72 0.84
CA GLY A 37 -7.64 -0.15 2.02
C GLY A 37 -7.72 1.38 1.94
N THR A 38 -7.85 2.01 3.11
CA THR A 38 -8.16 3.46 3.23
C THR A 38 -6.99 4.39 2.88
N GLY A 39 -5.82 3.85 2.54
CA GLY A 39 -4.57 4.61 2.44
C GLY A 39 -4.09 5.14 3.80
N ARG A 40 -2.90 5.74 3.84
CA ARG A 40 -2.24 6.27 5.06
C ARG A 40 -2.07 5.27 6.21
N ALA A 41 -2.12 3.97 5.92
CA ALA A 41 -1.95 2.86 6.86
C ALA A 41 -0.69 2.03 6.55
N GLY A 42 0.36 2.65 5.98
CA GLY A 42 1.63 1.98 5.73
C GLY A 42 1.68 1.08 4.48
N THR A 43 0.79 1.27 3.50
CA THR A 43 0.76 0.44 2.29
C THR A 43 2.05 0.54 1.45
N THR A 44 2.64 1.72 1.30
CA THR A 44 3.94 1.89 0.61
C THR A 44 5.08 1.21 1.37
N TYR A 45 5.09 1.29 2.70
CA TYR A 45 6.04 0.57 3.55
C TYR A 45 5.95 -0.94 3.34
N LEU A 46 4.74 -1.50 3.28
CA LEU A 46 4.55 -2.93 3.03
C LEU A 46 5.08 -3.34 1.66
N VAL A 47 4.85 -2.53 0.62
CA VAL A 47 5.43 -2.79 -0.71
C VAL A 47 6.96 -2.83 -0.61
N GLN A 48 7.59 -1.80 -0.02
CA GLN A 48 9.04 -1.76 0.13
C GLN A 48 9.61 -2.97 0.89
N LEU A 49 8.93 -3.39 1.96
CA LEU A 49 9.30 -4.57 2.73
C LEU A 49 9.24 -5.82 1.86
N LEU A 50 8.11 -6.05 1.17
CA LEU A 50 7.90 -7.23 0.33
C LEU A 50 8.88 -7.28 -0.84
N THR A 51 9.19 -6.14 -1.46
CA THR A 51 10.24 -6.01 -2.48
C THR A 51 11.59 -6.47 -1.92
N LYS A 52 11.99 -5.97 -0.74
CA LYS A 52 13.27 -6.34 -0.12
C LYS A 52 13.34 -7.80 0.34
N LEU A 53 12.19 -8.43 0.60
CA LEU A 53 12.10 -9.87 0.86
C LEU A 53 12.23 -10.72 -0.42
N GLY A 54 12.38 -10.09 -1.59
CA GLY A 54 12.55 -10.76 -2.87
C GLY A 54 11.25 -11.22 -3.52
N LEU A 55 10.11 -10.67 -3.09
CA LEU A 55 8.81 -11.00 -3.67
C LEU A 55 8.54 -10.14 -4.91
N ASP A 56 7.78 -10.70 -5.85
CA ASP A 56 7.41 -10.00 -7.07
C ASP A 56 6.37 -8.92 -6.78
N THR A 57 6.86 -7.70 -6.65
CA THR A 57 6.09 -6.47 -6.58
C THR A 57 6.28 -5.63 -7.85
N GLY A 58 7.05 -6.10 -8.83
CA GLY A 58 7.44 -5.34 -10.03
C GLY A 58 8.63 -4.40 -9.81
N THR A 59 9.02 -3.69 -10.88
CA THR A 59 10.19 -2.79 -10.91
C THR A 59 9.79 -1.34 -10.76
N TRP A 60 10.47 -0.59 -9.89
CA TRP A 60 10.13 0.79 -9.60
C TRP A 60 11.18 1.77 -10.09
N THR A 61 10.76 2.97 -10.48
CA THR A 61 11.66 4.13 -10.57
C THR A 61 11.58 4.97 -9.30
N ASP A 62 12.64 5.72 -9.00
CA ASP A 62 12.68 6.59 -7.81
C ASP A 62 11.55 7.63 -7.81
N ASP A 63 11.08 8.05 -8.98
CA ASP A 63 9.99 9.02 -9.16
C ASP A 63 8.60 8.48 -8.81
N GLU A 64 8.44 7.16 -8.74
CA GLU A 64 7.16 6.54 -8.36
C GLU A 64 6.86 6.64 -6.87
N TYR A 65 7.90 6.88 -6.06
CA TYR A 65 7.80 7.16 -4.63
C TYR A 65 7.80 8.68 -4.38
N CYS A 66 6.81 9.16 -3.63
CA CYS A 66 6.74 10.55 -3.20
C CYS A 66 7.23 10.68 -1.75
N PRO A 67 8.44 11.22 -1.48
CA PRO A 67 8.99 11.29 -0.11
C PRO A 67 8.16 12.18 0.82
N ASN A 68 7.66 13.31 0.32
CA ASN A 68 6.87 14.26 1.12
C ASN A 68 5.57 13.64 1.60
N ALA A 69 4.90 12.88 0.73
CA ALA A 69 3.70 12.16 1.11
C ALA A 69 3.99 10.82 1.80
N ARG A 70 5.19 10.24 1.64
CA ARG A 70 5.50 8.85 2.02
C ARG A 70 4.52 7.86 1.38
N ALA A 71 4.19 8.12 0.12
CA ALA A 71 3.20 7.41 -0.69
C ALA A 71 3.80 7.06 -2.07
N GLY A 72 3.08 6.32 -2.91
CA GLY A 72 3.61 5.85 -4.20
C GLY A 72 3.70 4.33 -4.32
N LEU A 73 4.24 3.85 -5.45
CA LEU A 73 4.35 2.43 -5.80
C LEU A 73 3.00 1.73 -6.08
N GLU A 74 1.99 2.49 -6.54
CA GLU A 74 0.73 1.93 -7.00
C GLU A 74 0.86 1.28 -8.38
N ARG A 75 0.12 0.19 -8.62
CA ARG A 75 -0.05 -0.42 -9.96
C ARG A 75 -1.51 -0.38 -10.38
N HIS A 76 -1.73 -0.48 -11.69
CA HIS A 76 -3.06 -0.49 -12.26
C HIS A 76 -3.77 -1.83 -11.95
N ILE A 77 -5.01 -1.77 -11.51
CA ILE A 77 -5.74 -2.96 -11.02
C ILE A 77 -6.33 -3.83 -12.12
N PHE A 78 -6.40 -3.31 -13.35
CA PHE A 78 -6.84 -4.05 -14.54
C PHE A 78 -5.68 -4.55 -15.41
N ASP A 79 -4.43 -4.34 -14.96
CA ASP A 79 -3.26 -4.77 -15.72
C ASP A 79 -3.05 -6.28 -15.56
N LEU A 80 -3.24 -7.00 -16.66
CA LEU A 80 -3.10 -8.47 -16.74
C LEU A 80 -1.63 -8.93 -16.72
N ASP A 81 -0.69 -8.01 -16.88
CA ASP A 81 0.76 -8.24 -16.78
C ASP A 81 1.33 -7.65 -15.48
N ALA A 82 0.48 -7.14 -14.59
CA ALA A 82 0.90 -6.62 -13.29
C ALA A 82 1.62 -7.70 -12.46
N PRO A 83 2.58 -7.29 -11.61
CA PRO A 83 3.32 -8.21 -10.74
C PRO A 83 2.40 -8.99 -9.81
N ARG A 84 2.92 -10.05 -9.20
CA ARG A 84 2.18 -10.90 -8.26
C ARG A 84 1.57 -10.11 -7.11
N ILE A 85 2.29 -9.12 -6.57
CA ILE A 85 1.83 -8.26 -5.48
C ILE A 85 1.54 -6.85 -6.02
N VAL A 86 0.27 -6.46 -5.97
CA VAL A 86 -0.21 -5.16 -6.48
C VAL A 86 -0.68 -4.28 -5.33
N LYS A 87 -0.06 -3.11 -5.16
CA LYS A 87 -0.63 -2.07 -4.33
C LYS A 87 -1.59 -1.22 -5.16
N SER A 88 -2.83 -1.11 -4.70
CA SER A 88 -3.74 -0.10 -5.23
C SER A 88 -4.80 0.32 -4.21
N PRO A 89 -4.91 1.62 -3.90
CA PRO A 89 -6.01 2.12 -3.08
C PRO A 89 -7.36 1.94 -3.80
N PHE A 90 -7.40 1.97 -5.14
CA PHE A 90 -8.64 1.95 -5.92
C PHE A 90 -9.38 0.61 -5.92
N LEU A 91 -8.74 -0.48 -5.51
CA LEU A 91 -9.40 -1.78 -5.41
C LEU A 91 -10.62 -1.74 -4.48
N CYS A 92 -10.63 -0.87 -3.46
CA CYS A 92 -11.74 -0.75 -2.51
C CYS A 92 -13.11 -0.40 -3.12
N GLU A 93 -13.13 0.03 -4.39
CA GLU A 93 -14.35 0.40 -5.12
C GLU A 93 -14.55 -0.41 -6.39
N GLN A 94 -13.60 -1.27 -6.73
CA GLN A 94 -13.51 -1.84 -8.07
C GLN A 94 -13.30 -3.36 -8.07
N VAL A 95 -13.46 -4.04 -6.94
CA VAL A 95 -13.36 -5.51 -6.85
C VAL A 95 -14.22 -6.18 -7.94
N ASP A 96 -15.50 -5.81 -8.06
CA ASP A 96 -16.42 -6.37 -9.05
C ASP A 96 -15.94 -6.15 -10.50
N ALA A 97 -15.50 -4.92 -10.80
CA ALA A 97 -15.02 -4.56 -12.14
C ALA A 97 -13.72 -5.31 -12.49
N VAL A 98 -12.80 -5.43 -11.53
CA VAL A 98 -11.53 -6.14 -11.68
C VAL A 98 -11.76 -7.61 -11.98
N LEU A 99 -12.66 -8.26 -11.24
CA LEU A 99 -13.04 -9.65 -11.51
C LEU A 99 -13.73 -9.81 -12.86
N ALA A 100 -14.64 -8.91 -13.22
CA ALA A 100 -15.32 -8.93 -14.52
C ALA A 100 -14.35 -8.72 -15.71
N ALA A 101 -13.25 -8.00 -15.49
CA ALA A 101 -12.19 -7.82 -16.47
C ALA A 101 -11.23 -9.01 -16.58
N GLY A 102 -11.45 -10.09 -15.81
CA GLY A 102 -10.65 -11.31 -15.86
C GLY A 102 -9.40 -11.30 -14.97
N VAL A 103 -9.23 -10.29 -14.10
CA VAL A 103 -8.11 -10.27 -13.16
C VAL A 103 -8.43 -11.19 -11.98
N ALA A 104 -7.67 -12.27 -11.84
CA ALA A 104 -7.81 -13.17 -10.71
C ALA A 104 -7.18 -12.60 -9.42
N ILE A 105 -7.99 -12.50 -8.35
CA ILE A 105 -7.56 -12.07 -7.03
C ILE A 105 -7.36 -13.30 -6.15
N ASP A 106 -6.15 -13.49 -5.62
CA ASP A 106 -5.81 -14.59 -4.71
C ASP A 106 -6.07 -14.23 -3.25
N HIS A 107 -5.64 -13.03 -2.86
CA HIS A 107 -5.67 -12.58 -1.48
C HIS A 107 -5.64 -11.05 -1.44
N VAL A 108 -6.25 -10.46 -0.41
CA VAL A 108 -6.13 -9.01 -0.15
C VAL A 108 -5.55 -8.74 1.23
N ILE A 109 -4.40 -8.08 1.27
CA ILE A 109 -3.80 -7.51 2.48
C ILE A 109 -4.42 -6.14 2.70
N ILE A 110 -5.06 -5.95 3.85
CA ILE A 110 -5.74 -4.70 4.21
C ILE A 110 -5.11 -4.11 5.46
N PRO A 111 -4.19 -3.13 5.32
CA PRO A 111 -3.68 -2.38 6.46
C PRO A 111 -4.77 -1.47 7.02
N ILE A 112 -5.05 -1.62 8.31
CA ILE A 112 -6.07 -0.90 9.06
C ILE A 112 -5.39 0.04 10.04
N ARG A 113 -5.71 1.32 9.90
CA ARG A 113 -5.39 2.38 10.86
C ARG A 113 -6.71 2.94 11.39
N ARG A 114 -6.68 3.52 12.59
CA ARG A 114 -7.79 4.36 13.06
C ARG A 114 -8.16 5.38 11.98
N LEU A 115 -9.44 5.48 11.65
CA LEU A 115 -9.90 6.29 10.52
C LEU A 115 -9.61 7.78 10.75
N GLU A 116 -9.70 8.23 12.01
CA GLU A 116 -9.38 9.59 12.41
C GLU A 116 -7.90 9.91 12.15
N ASP A 117 -6.99 9.00 12.52
CA ASP A 117 -5.56 9.19 12.29
C ASP A 117 -5.20 9.13 10.80
N ALA A 118 -5.90 8.31 10.03
CA ALA A 118 -5.75 8.25 8.58
C ALA A 118 -6.24 9.53 7.90
N ALA A 119 -7.39 10.06 8.31
CA ALA A 119 -7.94 11.33 7.83
C ALA A 119 -7.04 12.51 8.20
N ALA A 120 -6.60 12.60 9.46
CA ALA A 120 -5.65 13.60 9.93
C ALA A 120 -4.34 13.56 9.14
N SER A 121 -3.84 12.37 8.83
CA SER A 121 -2.65 12.22 7.98
C SER A 121 -2.86 12.72 6.55
N ARG A 122 -4.06 12.58 5.97
CA ARG A 122 -4.37 13.09 4.63
C ARG A 122 -4.44 14.61 4.62
N ILE A 123 -5.11 15.19 5.62
CA ILE A 123 -5.21 16.64 5.81
C ILE A 123 -3.82 17.26 5.95
N LEU A 124 -2.94 16.64 6.75
CA LEU A 124 -1.57 17.12 6.91
C LEU A 124 -0.78 17.12 5.58
N VAL A 125 -0.97 16.09 4.74
CA VAL A 125 -0.33 16.01 3.41
C VAL A 125 -0.88 17.08 2.47
N GLU A 126 -2.19 17.31 2.47
CA GLU A 126 -2.85 18.36 1.69
C GLU A 126 -2.33 19.75 2.07
N GLN A 127 -2.27 20.05 3.37
CA GLN A 127 -1.80 21.34 3.90
C GLN A 127 -0.33 21.59 3.59
N ALA A 128 0.49 20.54 3.54
CA ALA A 128 1.90 20.64 3.18
C ALA A 128 2.12 20.87 1.67
N ASN A 129 1.11 20.67 0.82
CA ASN A 129 1.21 20.79 -0.64
C ASN A 129 -0.04 21.50 -1.21
N PRO A 130 -0.29 22.77 -0.84
CA PRO A 130 -1.51 23.47 -1.20
C PRO A 130 -1.63 23.68 -2.72
N GLY A 131 -2.80 23.36 -3.28
CA GLY A 131 -3.12 23.59 -4.71
C GLY A 131 -2.66 22.49 -5.66
N GLU A 132 -2.03 21.43 -5.14
CA GLU A 132 -1.64 20.26 -5.91
C GLU A 132 -2.49 19.05 -5.53
N ASN A 133 -2.99 18.29 -6.52
CA ASN A 133 -3.60 16.99 -6.26
C ASN A 133 -2.50 15.98 -5.91
N VAL A 134 -2.15 15.91 -4.63
CA VAL A 134 -1.01 15.13 -4.13
C VAL A 134 -1.38 13.70 -3.76
N LYS A 135 -0.49 12.76 -4.10
CA LYS A 135 -0.63 11.35 -3.70
C LYS A 135 -0.77 11.24 -2.19
N GLY A 136 -1.91 10.74 -1.72
CA GLY A 136 -2.17 10.56 -0.29
C GLY A 136 -2.66 11.81 0.45
N GLY A 137 -3.06 12.87 -0.26
CA GLY A 137 -3.87 13.98 0.25
C GLY A 137 -5.34 13.58 0.48
N LEU A 138 -6.26 14.53 0.41
CA LEU A 138 -7.70 14.25 0.55
C LEU A 138 -8.19 13.30 -0.55
N TRP A 139 -9.27 12.56 -0.27
CA TRP A 139 -9.84 11.60 -1.21
C TRP A 139 -11.35 11.77 -1.30
N GLU A 140 -11.84 12.18 -2.48
CA GLU A 140 -13.28 12.33 -2.80
C GLU A 140 -14.04 13.24 -1.84
N THR A 141 -13.33 14.16 -1.20
CA THR A 141 -13.89 15.22 -0.38
C THR A 141 -12.94 16.40 -0.44
N GLU A 142 -13.50 17.60 -0.35
CA GLU A 142 -12.75 18.85 -0.19
C GLU A 142 -12.64 19.26 1.29
N THR A 143 -13.37 18.57 2.17
CA THR A 143 -13.40 18.89 3.61
C THR A 143 -12.79 17.78 4.45
N ALA A 144 -12.05 18.20 5.47
CA ALA A 144 -11.48 17.35 6.51
C ALA A 144 -12.54 16.47 7.21
N GLU A 145 -13.71 17.04 7.46
CA GLU A 145 -14.82 16.39 8.18
C GLU A 145 -15.43 15.23 7.39
N GLY A 146 -15.53 15.36 6.06
CA GLY A 146 -16.04 14.29 5.20
C GLY A 146 -15.06 13.12 5.03
N GLN A 147 -13.77 13.32 5.33
CA GLN A 147 -12.73 12.34 5.00
C GLN A 147 -12.90 11.04 5.78
N VAL A 148 -13.27 11.10 7.08
CA VAL A 148 -13.48 9.89 7.90
C VAL A 148 -14.60 9.02 7.32
N ASP A 149 -15.70 9.64 6.90
CA ASP A 149 -16.85 8.94 6.34
C ASP A 149 -16.53 8.34 4.97
N VAL A 150 -15.78 9.04 4.13
CA VAL A 150 -15.26 8.48 2.87
C VAL A 150 -14.42 7.23 3.14
N LEU A 151 -13.47 7.31 4.08
CA LEU A 151 -12.61 6.16 4.41
C LEU A 151 -13.42 4.99 4.99
N ARG A 152 -14.43 5.28 5.83
CA ARG A 152 -15.33 4.25 6.38
C ARG A 152 -16.10 3.54 5.28
N ARG A 153 -16.68 4.29 4.33
CA ARG A 153 -17.40 3.72 3.18
C ARG A 153 -16.48 2.84 2.36
N LYS A 154 -15.31 3.35 1.96
CA LYS A 154 -14.33 2.60 1.16
C LYS A 154 -13.88 1.29 1.83
N LEU A 155 -13.59 1.33 3.14
CA LEU A 155 -13.22 0.12 3.88
C LEU A 155 -14.36 -0.90 3.93
N THR A 156 -15.59 -0.43 4.19
CA THR A 156 -16.76 -1.29 4.29
C THR A 156 -17.09 -1.91 2.93
N SER A 157 -17.04 -1.13 1.85
CA SER A 157 -17.25 -1.62 0.48
C SER A 157 -16.21 -2.66 0.07
N LEU A 158 -14.93 -2.44 0.41
CA LEU A 158 -13.88 -3.43 0.15
C LEU A 158 -14.18 -4.75 0.87
N ILE A 159 -14.42 -4.71 2.18
CA ILE A 159 -14.65 -5.92 2.97
C ILE A 159 -15.90 -6.65 2.49
N GLU A 160 -17.00 -5.94 2.23
CA GLU A 160 -18.24 -6.51 1.69
C GLU A 160 -17.96 -7.25 0.38
N ALA A 161 -17.32 -6.60 -0.59
CA ALA A 161 -17.07 -7.18 -1.90
C ALA A 161 -16.18 -8.43 -1.80
N LEU A 162 -15.14 -8.39 -0.97
CA LEU A 162 -14.27 -9.56 -0.78
C LEU A 162 -15.00 -10.73 -0.12
N VAL A 163 -15.88 -10.48 0.86
CA VAL A 163 -16.71 -11.53 1.47
C VAL A 163 -17.68 -12.12 0.45
N ARG A 164 -18.35 -11.28 -0.34
CA ARG A 164 -19.33 -11.71 -1.35
C ARG A 164 -18.72 -12.58 -2.43
N HIS A 165 -17.45 -12.36 -2.77
CA HIS A 165 -16.71 -13.14 -3.77
C HIS A 165 -15.84 -14.26 -3.18
N ASP A 166 -15.94 -14.52 -1.87
CA ASP A 166 -15.13 -15.52 -1.16
C ASP A 166 -13.61 -15.32 -1.38
N ILE A 167 -13.16 -14.07 -1.38
CA ILE A 167 -11.75 -13.71 -1.55
C ILE A 167 -11.08 -13.63 -0.17
N PRO A 168 -10.04 -14.44 0.07
CA PRO A 168 -9.26 -14.37 1.31
C PRO A 168 -8.68 -12.99 1.59
N MET A 169 -8.71 -12.57 2.86
CA MET A 169 -8.16 -11.28 3.27
C MET A 169 -7.38 -11.35 4.58
N THR A 170 -6.32 -10.56 4.70
CA THR A 170 -5.52 -10.38 5.93
C THR A 170 -5.61 -8.94 6.39
N LEU A 171 -6.32 -8.70 7.49
CA LEU A 171 -6.34 -7.41 8.16
C LEU A 171 -5.06 -7.22 8.98
N ILE A 172 -4.32 -6.14 8.74
CA ILE A 172 -3.06 -5.83 9.41
C ILE A 172 -3.21 -4.53 10.18
N SER A 173 -2.98 -4.53 11.49
CA SER A 173 -3.06 -3.32 12.31
C SER A 173 -1.84 -2.43 12.10
N PHE A 174 -2.08 -1.17 11.74
CA PHE A 174 -1.11 -0.09 11.73
C PHE A 174 -1.39 0.86 12.92
N PRO A 175 -0.38 1.32 13.68
CA PRO A 175 1.05 1.26 13.39
C PRO A 175 1.77 0.00 13.86
N ARG A 176 1.09 -0.96 14.51
CA ARG A 176 1.69 -2.19 15.03
C ARG A 176 2.52 -2.94 13.98
N SER A 177 2.05 -3.00 12.74
CA SER A 177 2.76 -3.63 11.63
C SER A 177 4.13 -3.02 11.33
N ALA A 178 4.39 -1.78 11.75
CA ALA A 178 5.67 -1.11 11.55
C ALA A 178 6.50 -1.02 12.84
N THR A 179 6.00 -1.54 13.97
CA THR A 179 6.69 -1.54 15.26
C THR A 179 6.88 -2.93 15.88
N ASP A 180 6.17 -3.95 15.39
CA ASP A 180 6.19 -5.32 15.90
C ASP A 180 6.45 -6.29 14.73
N ALA A 181 7.72 -6.60 14.51
CA ALA A 181 8.18 -7.47 13.42
C ALA A 181 7.55 -8.87 13.49
N SER A 182 7.51 -9.48 14.68
CA SER A 182 6.94 -10.81 14.87
C SER A 182 5.43 -10.83 14.62
N TYR A 183 4.71 -9.76 14.97
CA TYR A 183 3.30 -9.62 14.58
C TYR A 183 3.15 -9.58 13.07
N LEU A 184 3.91 -8.74 12.38
CA LEU A 184 3.78 -8.63 10.94
C LEU A 184 4.17 -9.95 10.25
N TYR A 185 5.25 -10.60 10.71
CA TYR A 185 5.66 -11.92 10.21
C TYR A 185 4.54 -12.94 10.34
N ARG A 186 3.95 -13.11 11.53
CA ARG A 186 2.81 -14.05 11.74
C ARG A 186 1.62 -13.78 10.82
N LYS A 187 1.38 -12.52 10.45
CA LYS A 187 0.27 -12.13 9.58
C LYS A 187 0.57 -12.38 8.10
N LEU A 188 1.83 -12.22 7.70
CA LEU A 188 2.26 -12.36 6.31
C LEU A 188 2.74 -13.78 5.98
N SER A 189 3.31 -14.53 6.91
CA SER A 189 3.96 -15.82 6.65
C SER A 189 3.09 -16.83 5.90
N PRO A 190 1.75 -16.91 6.07
CA PRO A 190 0.92 -17.78 5.23
C PRO A 190 0.92 -17.41 3.74
N LEU A 191 1.21 -16.16 3.40
CA LEU A 191 1.27 -15.61 2.04
C LEU A 191 2.68 -15.63 1.45
N ILE A 192 3.71 -15.76 2.30
CA ILE A 192 5.12 -15.68 1.91
C ILE A 192 5.91 -16.89 2.45
N PRO A 193 5.53 -18.14 2.10
CA PRO A 193 6.00 -19.35 2.78
C PRO A 193 7.52 -19.60 2.66
N ASN A 194 8.19 -18.98 1.70
CA ASN A 194 9.62 -19.16 1.44
C ASN A 194 10.50 -18.11 2.14
N VAL A 195 9.95 -17.36 3.11
CA VAL A 195 10.67 -16.33 3.86
C VAL A 195 10.90 -16.80 5.29
N GLU A 196 12.16 -17.02 5.65
CA GLU A 196 12.53 -17.33 7.04
C GLU A 196 12.33 -16.13 7.96
N GLU A 197 11.86 -16.39 9.18
CA GLU A 197 11.58 -15.36 10.19
C GLU A 197 12.81 -14.50 10.50
N ALA A 198 13.99 -15.11 10.62
CA ALA A 198 15.23 -14.37 10.88
C ALA A 198 15.58 -13.41 9.74
N PHE A 199 15.40 -13.82 8.49
CA PHE A 199 15.59 -12.94 7.33
C PHE A 199 14.55 -11.83 7.31
N PHE A 200 13.28 -12.16 7.57
CA PHE A 200 12.21 -11.19 7.68
C PHE A 200 12.53 -10.10 8.70
N HIS A 201 12.96 -10.49 9.91
CA HIS A 201 13.32 -9.57 10.98
C HIS A 201 14.45 -8.61 10.59
N ARG A 202 15.49 -9.10 9.90
CA ARG A 202 16.57 -8.24 9.41
C ARG A 202 16.04 -7.19 8.43
N VAL A 203 15.29 -7.61 7.41
CA VAL A 203 14.73 -6.70 6.41
C VAL A 203 13.74 -5.72 7.04
N PHE A 204 12.94 -6.19 8.01
CA PHE A 204 12.01 -5.35 8.74
C PHE A 204 12.73 -4.17 9.41
N VAL A 205 13.84 -4.42 10.11
CA VAL A 205 14.62 -3.36 10.79
C VAL A 205 15.18 -2.34 9.81
N GLU A 206 15.55 -2.76 8.59
CA GLU A 206 16.04 -1.84 7.56
C GLU A 206 14.95 -0.94 6.97
N VAL A 207 13.72 -1.44 6.86
CA VAL A 207 12.63 -0.78 6.12
C VAL A 207 11.66 -0.06 7.04
N ALA A 208 11.41 -0.60 8.23
CA ALA A 208 10.54 0.02 9.21
C ALA A 208 11.17 1.32 9.72
N LYS A 209 10.45 2.42 9.53
CA LYS A 209 10.82 3.76 10.01
C LYS A 209 9.76 4.25 11.00
N PRO A 210 9.67 3.63 12.19
CA PRO A 210 8.62 3.95 13.16
C PRO A 210 8.62 5.43 13.58
N GLU A 211 9.76 6.10 13.53
CA GLU A 211 9.91 7.54 13.76
C GLU A 211 9.14 8.43 12.77
N LEU A 212 8.77 7.89 11.59
CA LEU A 212 7.96 8.58 10.60
C LEU A 212 6.45 8.38 10.80
N ILE A 213 6.04 7.66 11.86
CA ILE A 213 4.64 7.40 12.16
C ILE A 213 4.13 8.51 13.09
N HIS A 214 3.19 9.30 12.59
CA HIS A 214 2.47 10.27 13.41
C HIS A 214 1.35 9.58 14.18
N ASP A 215 1.29 9.74 15.50
CA ASP A 215 0.10 9.43 16.29
C ASP A 215 -0.74 10.70 16.46
N PHE A 216 -2.01 10.63 16.03
CA PHE A 216 -2.95 11.74 16.11
C PHE A 216 -3.98 11.53 17.25
N SER A 217 -3.74 10.54 18.13
CA SER A 217 -4.59 10.32 19.30
C SER A 217 -4.58 11.51 20.26
N ALA A 218 -5.75 11.85 20.80
CA ALA A 218 -5.93 12.98 21.73
C ALA A 218 -5.06 12.85 22.99
N ALA A 219 -4.66 11.64 23.38
CA ALA A 219 -3.77 11.39 24.53
C ALA A 219 -2.39 12.03 24.35
N ASN A 220 -1.88 12.14 23.12
CA ASN A 220 -0.59 12.78 22.83
C ASN A 220 -0.69 14.29 22.53
N ALA A 221 -1.90 14.81 22.27
CA ALA A 221 -2.14 16.24 22.10
C ALA A 221 -2.13 17.03 23.43
N ILE A 222 -2.38 16.35 24.56
CA ILE A 222 -2.37 16.98 25.90
C ILE A 222 -0.92 17.18 26.39
N GLY A 223 -0.02 16.22 26.13
CA GLY A 223 1.41 16.34 26.54
C GLY A 223 2.21 17.40 25.78
N SER A 224 1.73 17.86 24.61
CA SER A 224 2.36 18.92 23.82
C SER A 224 1.82 20.33 24.14
N ARG A 225 0.74 20.44 24.93
CA ARG A 225 0.19 21.71 25.43
C ARG A 225 0.86 22.16 26.72
N GLU A 226 1.16 21.24 27.64
CA GLU A 226 1.85 21.57 28.91
C GLU A 226 3.28 22.08 28.72
N LEU A 227 3.95 21.72 27.62
CA LEU A 227 5.28 22.25 27.28
C LEU A 227 5.25 23.65 26.63
N ARG A 228 4.07 24.16 26.23
CA ARG A 228 3.93 25.50 25.63
C ARG A 228 3.40 26.56 26.58
N ASP A 229 2.71 26.17 27.66
CA ASP A 229 2.11 27.10 28.63
C ASP A 229 2.92 27.27 29.92
N GLY A 230 4.18 26.83 29.95
CA GLY A 230 5.14 27.08 31.03
C GLY A 230 5.62 28.53 31.11
N LYS A 231 4.71 29.52 31.16
CA LYS A 231 5.01 30.82 31.77
C LYS A 231 4.75 30.69 33.25
N GLY A 232 5.84 30.66 34.02
CA GLY A 232 5.82 30.71 35.46
C GLY A 232 4.94 31.86 35.96
N THR A 233 3.87 31.51 36.66
CA THR A 233 3.22 32.43 37.58
C THR A 233 4.14 32.58 38.80
N GLU A 234 4.83 33.72 38.88
CA GLU A 234 5.43 34.18 40.13
C GLU A 234 4.35 34.26 41.23
N PRO A 235 4.65 33.86 42.46
CA PRO A 235 3.70 33.99 43.56
C PRO A 235 3.57 35.48 43.94
N SER A 236 2.38 36.04 43.75
CA SER A 236 2.04 37.37 44.29
C SER A 236 1.96 37.30 45.81
N ILE A 237 2.91 37.92 46.48
CA ILE A 237 2.84 38.19 47.91
C ILE A 237 1.91 39.39 48.11
N LEU A 238 0.74 39.16 48.69
CA LEU A 238 -0.13 40.22 49.22
C LEU A 238 0.36 40.63 50.62
N PRO A 239 0.42 41.93 50.93
CA PRO A 239 0.69 42.42 52.28
C PRO A 239 -0.63 42.48 53.08
N GLY A 240 -0.64 42.01 54.32
CA GLY A 240 -1.82 42.14 55.18
C GLY A 240 -1.74 41.43 56.52
N GLU A 241 -1.20 42.14 57.49
CA GLU A 241 -1.69 42.26 58.89
C GLU A 241 -2.01 40.98 59.68
N PHE A 242 -1.16 40.68 60.66
CA PHE A 242 -1.58 40.19 61.97
C PHE A 242 -0.84 40.98 63.06
N GLN A 243 -1.65 41.64 63.90
CA GLN A 243 -1.48 42.11 65.29
C GLN A 243 -0.07 42.48 65.80
#